data_AF-A0A813TBK0-F1
#
_entry.id   AF-A0A813TBK0-F1
#
_cell.length_a   1.000
_cell.length_b   1.000
_cell.length_c   1.000
_cell.angle_alpha   90.00
_cell.angle_beta   90.00
_cell.angle_gamma   90.00
#
_symmetry.space_group_name_H-M   'P 1'
#
loop_
_entity.id
_entity.type
_entity.pdbx_description
1 polymer ?
#
loop_
_entity_poly.entity_id
_entity_poly.type
_entity_poly.pdbx_seq_one_letter_code
_entity_poly.pdbx_strand_id
1 'polypeptide(L)'
;MAEKSHYALNCFNYRHQQTCLIKFILSIFIIIFFILSHIFFTKKPTFHLNNSNYIYSQILQCTNRNKTRIEEGQKYLSQNRVIICGLIRDRETHIKRLKQQLNEITIFFADYAIVIVENDSKDNTRHELINWAKIDKHIHIIDCNNEINSISLCNLSLVATNIKSIPDILRIEKMVQLRNIYMNYIDKHNLLKQFDYVIIEDFDLTTYTYLNGLFSTGFYLKYDSTIDAICSNGIFYNKLFGNMITYETYFDPYAHKDKQNQNWSKIYNDIWSTIFRKYSCNEGLIHVQSCFSGRTIYRYKSIKGKRYRKYIDQYKQAICENIGLHETIKNVYINSEMIFYITKNNI
;
A
#
# COMPACT_ATOMS: atom_id res chain seq x y z
N MET A 1 -38.10 45.60 -9.82
CA MET A 1 -37.76 44.68 -8.70
C MET A 1 -39.02 43.89 -8.37
N ALA A 2 -39.20 42.69 -8.92
CA ALA A 2 -40.14 41.63 -8.48
C ALA A 2 -40.43 40.70 -9.66
N GLU A 3 -39.53 39.78 -9.97
CA GLU A 3 -39.84 38.61 -10.80
C GLU A 3 -38.68 37.62 -10.67
N LYS A 4 -38.66 36.85 -9.58
CA LYS A 4 -37.86 35.62 -9.38
C LYS A 4 -38.13 35.02 -8.00
N SER A 5 -39.35 34.53 -7.76
CA SER A 5 -39.63 33.71 -6.56
C SER A 5 -40.82 32.76 -6.69
N HIS A 6 -41.21 32.34 -7.90
CA HIS A 6 -42.42 31.53 -8.09
C HIS A 6 -42.21 30.02 -8.23
N TYR A 7 -40.97 29.51 -8.24
CA TYR A 7 -40.72 28.07 -8.44
C TYR A 7 -40.65 27.22 -7.17
N ALA A 8 -40.70 27.81 -5.97
CA ALA A 8 -40.47 27.07 -4.72
C ALA A 8 -41.72 26.73 -3.88
N LEU A 9 -42.92 27.25 -4.21
CA LEU A 9 -44.06 27.19 -3.28
C LEU A 9 -45.25 26.30 -3.66
N ASN A 10 -45.20 25.52 -4.75
CA ASN A 10 -46.34 24.70 -5.19
C ASN A 10 -46.31 23.21 -4.76
N CYS A 11 -45.48 22.82 -3.79
CA CYS A 11 -45.36 21.42 -3.34
C CYS A 11 -46.21 21.04 -2.10
N PHE A 12 -47.33 21.74 -1.84
CA PHE A 12 -48.20 21.46 -0.68
C PHE A 12 -49.44 20.59 -0.97
N ASN A 13 -49.62 20.13 -2.21
CA ASN A 13 -50.74 19.26 -2.56
C ASN A 13 -50.26 17.79 -2.63
N TYR A 14 -50.93 16.87 -1.93
CA TYR A 14 -50.45 15.49 -1.70
C TYR A 14 -50.20 14.70 -3.01
N ARG A 15 -50.98 14.96 -4.06
CA ARG A 15 -50.76 14.41 -5.41
C ARG A 15 -49.55 15.02 -6.14
N HIS A 16 -49.21 16.28 -5.87
CA HIS A 16 -48.02 16.94 -6.42
C HIS A 16 -46.73 16.47 -5.73
N GLN A 17 -46.78 16.11 -4.46
CA GLN A 17 -45.63 15.56 -3.74
C GLN A 17 -45.20 14.19 -4.30
N GLN A 18 -46.14 13.30 -4.63
CA GLN A 18 -45.82 12.00 -5.22
C GLN A 18 -45.15 12.12 -6.60
N THR A 19 -45.63 13.03 -7.45
CA THR A 19 -45.05 13.24 -8.77
C THR A 19 -43.67 13.89 -8.72
N CYS A 20 -43.42 14.80 -7.77
CA CYS A 20 -42.09 15.34 -7.51
C CYS A 20 -41.12 14.27 -6.98
N LEU A 21 -41.56 13.41 -6.06
CA LEU A 21 -40.73 12.33 -5.52
C LEU A 21 -40.34 11.32 -6.62
N ILE A 22 -41.29 10.93 -7.47
CA ILE A 22 -41.03 10.02 -8.60
C ILE A 22 -40.03 10.63 -9.58
N LYS A 23 -40.19 11.91 -9.95
CA LYS A 23 -39.24 12.61 -10.83
C LYS A 23 -37.85 12.72 -10.22
N PHE A 24 -37.77 12.97 -8.90
CA PHE A 24 -36.50 13.00 -8.18
C PHE A 24 -35.81 11.63 -8.17
N ILE A 25 -36.54 10.55 -7.86
CA ILE A 25 -36.01 9.18 -7.89
C ILE A 25 -35.54 8.80 -9.31
N LEU A 26 -36.34 9.11 -10.35
CA LEU A 26 -35.95 8.90 -11.75
C LEU A 26 -34.69 9.68 -12.12
N SER A 27 -34.56 10.92 -11.68
CA SER A 27 -33.35 11.73 -11.94
C SER A 27 -32.11 11.13 -11.27
N ILE A 28 -32.23 10.60 -10.05
CA ILE A 28 -31.16 9.89 -9.36
C ILE A 28 -30.80 8.61 -10.13
N PHE A 29 -31.80 7.84 -10.58
CA PHE A 29 -31.57 6.63 -11.37
C PHE A 29 -30.86 6.93 -12.69
N ILE A 30 -31.24 8.00 -13.39
CA ILE A 30 -30.59 8.43 -14.63
C ILE A 30 -29.15 8.84 -14.37
N ILE A 31 -28.89 9.63 -13.31
CA ILE A 31 -27.53 10.03 -12.93
C ILE A 31 -26.69 8.81 -12.56
N ILE A 32 -27.23 7.88 -11.75
CA ILE A 32 -26.56 6.62 -11.41
C ILE A 32 -26.28 5.81 -12.69
N PHE A 33 -27.24 5.70 -13.60
CA PHE A 33 -27.07 4.98 -14.86
C PHE A 33 -25.98 5.61 -15.73
N PHE A 34 -25.93 6.94 -15.86
CA PHE A 34 -24.88 7.63 -16.60
C PHE A 34 -23.50 7.48 -15.92
N ILE A 35 -23.43 7.55 -14.59
CA ILE A 35 -22.19 7.31 -13.85
C ILE A 35 -21.71 5.87 -14.05
N LEU A 36 -22.60 4.89 -13.87
CA LEU A 36 -22.29 3.48 -14.07
C LEU A 36 -21.91 3.18 -15.51
N SER A 37 -22.66 3.70 -16.49
CA SER A 37 -22.36 3.60 -17.91
C SER A 37 -21.01 4.23 -18.23
N HIS A 38 -20.72 5.43 -17.74
CA HIS A 38 -19.43 6.09 -17.96
C HIS A 38 -18.29 5.29 -17.33
N ILE A 39 -18.46 4.75 -16.13
CA ILE A 39 -17.49 3.83 -15.50
C ILE A 39 -17.29 2.58 -16.38
N PHE A 40 -18.36 2.04 -16.95
CA PHE A 40 -18.35 0.82 -17.77
C PHE A 40 -17.80 1.02 -19.19
N PHE A 41 -17.91 2.23 -19.75
CA PHE A 41 -17.44 2.57 -21.10
C PHE A 41 -16.04 3.21 -21.11
N THR A 42 -15.65 3.94 -20.06
CA THR A 42 -14.32 4.59 -19.99
C THR A 42 -13.24 3.69 -19.42
N LYS A 43 -13.61 2.81 -18.49
CA LYS A 43 -12.80 1.63 -18.20
C LYS A 43 -13.31 0.58 -19.16
N LYS A 44 -12.45 -0.13 -19.90
CA LYS A 44 -12.80 -1.49 -20.29
C LYS A 44 -12.85 -2.23 -18.96
N PRO A 45 -14.01 -2.55 -18.35
CA PRO A 45 -14.02 -3.60 -17.35
C PRO A 45 -13.38 -4.79 -18.06
N THR A 46 -12.18 -5.14 -17.65
CA THR A 46 -11.57 -6.39 -18.03
C THR A 46 -12.40 -7.46 -17.34
N PHE A 47 -13.53 -7.80 -17.97
CA PHE A 47 -14.38 -8.89 -17.57
C PHE A 47 -13.60 -10.17 -17.78
N HIS A 48 -12.87 -10.55 -16.74
CA HIS A 48 -12.14 -11.79 -16.73
C HIS A 48 -13.08 -12.87 -16.19
N LEU A 49 -13.76 -13.56 -17.11
CA LEU A 49 -14.48 -14.80 -16.79
C LEU A 49 -13.47 -15.81 -16.23
N ASN A 50 -13.85 -16.42 -15.11
CA ASN A 50 -13.02 -17.26 -14.23
C ASN A 50 -12.15 -18.27 -14.99
N ASN A 51 -10.86 -17.96 -15.12
CA ASN A 51 -9.81 -18.96 -15.33
C ASN A 51 -8.55 -18.50 -14.60
N SER A 52 -8.39 -18.97 -13.35
CA SER A 52 -7.47 -18.40 -12.35
C SER A 52 -6.01 -18.30 -12.80
N ASN A 53 -5.53 -19.20 -13.66
CA ASN A 53 -4.13 -19.21 -14.12
C ASN A 53 -3.87 -18.33 -15.35
N TYR A 54 -4.89 -18.05 -16.16
CA TYR A 54 -4.76 -17.25 -17.40
C TYR A 54 -4.90 -15.74 -17.12
N ILE A 55 -5.55 -15.39 -16.02
CA ILE A 55 -5.84 -14.01 -15.61
C ILE A 55 -4.57 -13.28 -15.14
N TYR A 56 -3.73 -13.93 -14.32
CA TYR A 56 -2.47 -13.32 -13.85
C TYR A 56 -1.51 -13.00 -14.99
N SER A 57 -1.47 -13.85 -16.03
CA SER A 57 -0.50 -13.69 -17.11
C SER A 57 -0.85 -12.56 -18.07
N GLN A 58 -2.12 -12.14 -18.18
CA GLN A 58 -2.57 -10.99 -18.99
C GLN A 58 -2.52 -9.67 -18.21
N ILE A 59 -2.89 -9.69 -16.92
CA ILE A 59 -2.84 -8.52 -16.02
C ILE A 59 -1.40 -8.04 -15.80
N LEU A 60 -0.43 -8.95 -15.79
CA LEU A 60 0.99 -8.64 -15.62
C LEU A 60 1.74 -8.34 -16.94
N GLN A 61 1.05 -8.15 -18.07
CA GLN A 61 1.71 -7.87 -19.36
C GLN A 61 1.98 -6.38 -19.55
N CYS A 62 3.06 -5.90 -18.98
CA CYS A 62 3.76 -4.75 -19.54
C CYS A 62 4.50 -5.25 -20.78
N THR A 63 3.89 -5.04 -21.94
CA THR A 63 4.29 -5.67 -23.22
C THR A 63 5.56 -5.07 -23.81
N ASN A 64 5.92 -3.84 -23.45
CA ASN A 64 7.13 -3.16 -23.91
C ASN A 64 8.17 -3.03 -22.79
N ARG A 65 9.01 -4.04 -22.63
CA ARG A 65 10.07 -4.04 -21.61
C ARG A 65 11.45 -3.88 -22.23
N ASN A 66 12.20 -2.93 -21.72
CA ASN A 66 13.61 -2.82 -22.02
C ASN A 66 14.36 -3.96 -21.29
N LYS A 67 14.72 -5.02 -22.04
CA LYS A 67 15.40 -6.20 -21.51
C LYS A 67 16.73 -5.84 -20.83
N THR A 68 17.50 -4.95 -21.43
CA THR A 68 18.77 -4.46 -20.86
C THR A 68 18.56 -3.80 -19.50
N ARG A 69 17.52 -2.98 -19.36
CA ARG A 69 17.15 -2.37 -18.06
C ARG A 69 16.94 -3.42 -16.98
N ILE A 70 16.20 -4.47 -17.32
CA ILE A 70 15.87 -5.55 -16.38
C ILE A 70 17.13 -6.32 -15.98
N GLU A 71 17.95 -6.73 -16.93
CA GLU A 71 19.18 -7.49 -16.68
C GLU A 71 20.18 -6.69 -15.84
N GLU A 72 20.37 -5.42 -16.16
CA GLU A 72 21.26 -4.55 -15.39
C GLU A 72 20.75 -4.28 -13.99
N GLY A 73 19.44 -4.10 -13.84
CA GLY A 73 18.80 -3.90 -12.55
C GLY A 73 18.87 -5.15 -11.67
N GLN A 74 18.62 -6.32 -12.23
CA GLN A 74 18.79 -7.60 -11.53
C GLN A 74 20.24 -7.80 -11.07
N LYS A 75 21.20 -7.58 -11.97
CA LYS A 75 22.64 -7.65 -11.64
C LYS A 75 23.03 -6.64 -10.54
N TYR A 76 22.42 -5.47 -10.54
CA TYR A 76 22.66 -4.48 -9.51
C TYR A 76 22.12 -4.94 -8.15
N LEU A 77 20.87 -5.41 -8.09
CA LEU A 77 20.30 -5.90 -6.83
C LEU A 77 21.12 -7.06 -6.25
N SER A 78 21.64 -7.97 -7.09
CA SER A 78 22.45 -9.10 -6.64
C SER A 78 23.81 -8.72 -6.03
N GLN A 79 24.19 -7.44 -6.10
CA GLN A 79 25.42 -6.89 -5.50
C GLN A 79 25.13 -6.04 -4.25
N ASN A 80 23.86 -5.83 -3.92
CA ASN A 80 23.42 -4.99 -2.82
C ASN A 80 22.70 -5.82 -1.76
N ARG A 81 22.67 -5.30 -0.54
CA ARG A 81 22.05 -5.95 0.62
C ARG A 81 20.77 -5.24 1.01
N VAL A 82 19.76 -6.00 1.44
CA VAL A 82 18.43 -5.45 1.73
C VAL A 82 17.91 -5.83 3.11
N ILE A 83 17.35 -4.85 3.83
CA ILE A 83 16.56 -5.11 5.02
C ILE A 83 15.09 -5.07 4.59
N ILE A 84 14.29 -6.07 4.92
CA ILE A 84 12.84 -6.05 4.71
C ILE A 84 12.14 -5.93 6.07
N CYS A 85 11.39 -4.84 6.27
CA CYS A 85 10.68 -4.54 7.49
C CYS A 85 9.17 -4.68 7.30
N GLY A 86 8.49 -5.22 8.30
CA GLY A 86 7.03 -5.30 8.30
C GLY A 86 6.43 -5.46 9.69
N LEU A 87 5.14 -5.19 9.77
CA LEU A 87 4.33 -5.36 10.98
C LEU A 87 3.40 -6.56 10.80
N ILE A 88 3.20 -7.35 11.85
CA ILE A 88 2.28 -8.50 11.80
C ILE A 88 1.53 -8.67 13.12
N ARG A 89 0.26 -9.09 13.03
CA ARG A 89 -0.60 -9.36 14.19
C ARG A 89 -1.71 -10.35 13.83
N ASP A 90 -1.90 -11.40 14.61
CA ASP A 90 -2.99 -12.37 14.46
C ASP A 90 -3.03 -12.98 13.03
N ARG A 91 -1.89 -13.51 12.60
CA ARG A 91 -1.60 -14.02 11.24
C ARG A 91 -0.93 -15.40 11.23
N GLU A 92 -1.18 -16.27 12.21
CA GLU A 92 -0.59 -17.61 12.28
C GLU A 92 -0.67 -18.35 10.93
N THR A 93 -1.87 -18.42 10.37
CA THR A 93 -2.13 -19.13 9.11
C THR A 93 -1.50 -18.49 7.87
N HIS A 94 -1.11 -17.20 7.95
CA HIS A 94 -0.51 -16.47 6.83
C HIS A 94 1.01 -16.56 6.81
N ILE A 95 1.67 -16.88 7.93
CA ILE A 95 3.15 -16.90 8.04
C ILE A 95 3.80 -17.79 6.98
N LYS A 96 3.23 -18.95 6.66
CA LYS A 96 3.77 -19.82 5.60
C LYS A 96 3.81 -19.13 4.23
N ARG A 97 2.75 -18.38 3.89
CA ARG A 97 2.65 -17.66 2.61
C ARG A 97 3.56 -16.43 2.63
N LEU A 98 3.63 -15.70 3.75
CA LEU A 98 4.57 -14.60 3.93
C LEU A 98 6.03 -15.03 3.71
N LYS A 99 6.45 -16.17 4.29
CA LYS A 99 7.79 -16.76 4.06
C LYS A 99 8.08 -16.94 2.57
N GLN A 100 7.12 -17.50 1.82
CA GLN A 100 7.27 -17.69 0.37
C GLN A 100 7.38 -16.36 -0.37
N GLN A 101 6.51 -15.40 -0.07
CA GLN A 101 6.51 -14.07 -0.71
C GLN A 101 7.84 -13.33 -0.50
N LEU A 102 8.40 -13.40 0.71
CA LEU A 102 9.66 -12.74 1.03
C LEU A 102 10.86 -13.48 0.40
N ASN A 103 10.85 -14.82 0.40
CA ASN A 103 11.87 -15.62 -0.26
C ASN A 103 11.91 -15.40 -1.78
N GLU A 104 10.76 -15.17 -2.42
CA GLU A 104 10.69 -14.82 -3.85
C GLU A 104 11.47 -13.53 -4.19
N ILE A 105 11.82 -12.70 -3.20
CA ILE A 105 12.49 -11.42 -3.39
C ILE A 105 13.94 -11.46 -2.88
N THR A 106 14.16 -12.03 -1.69
CA THR A 106 15.47 -11.99 -1.04
C THR A 106 16.55 -12.72 -1.84
N ILE A 107 16.19 -13.73 -2.65
CA ILE A 107 17.12 -14.47 -3.52
C ILE A 107 17.83 -13.59 -4.57
N PHE A 108 17.32 -12.38 -4.83
CA PHE A 108 17.89 -11.45 -5.81
C PHE A 108 18.85 -10.43 -5.20
N PHE A 109 19.13 -10.51 -3.89
CA PHE A 109 20.05 -9.63 -3.18
C PHE A 109 21.29 -10.40 -2.72
N ALA A 110 22.40 -9.70 -2.50
CA ALA A 110 23.66 -10.30 -2.05
C ALA A 110 23.55 -10.87 -0.62
N ASP A 111 22.78 -10.18 0.22
CA ASP A 111 22.47 -10.56 1.59
C ASP A 111 21.13 -9.91 1.98
N TYR A 112 20.45 -10.48 2.98
CA TYR A 112 19.18 -9.95 3.43
C TYR A 112 19.04 -10.01 4.96
N ALA A 113 18.16 -9.17 5.49
CA ALA A 113 17.65 -9.29 6.84
C ALA A 113 16.14 -9.03 6.81
N ILE A 114 15.35 -9.84 7.51
CA ILE A 114 13.91 -9.62 7.66
C ILE A 114 13.66 -9.20 9.10
N VAL A 115 13.17 -7.98 9.30
CA VAL A 115 12.91 -7.38 10.60
C VAL A 115 11.40 -7.29 10.82
N ILE A 116 10.91 -8.03 11.80
CA ILE A 116 9.48 -8.20 12.04
C ILE A 116 9.13 -7.62 13.41
N VAL A 117 8.14 -6.72 13.42
CA VAL A 117 7.51 -6.28 14.67
C VAL A 117 6.16 -7.00 14.76
N GLU A 118 6.05 -7.85 15.78
CA GLU A 118 4.81 -8.53 16.14
C GLU A 118 4.06 -7.69 17.19
N ASN A 119 2.76 -7.46 16.98
CA ASN A 119 1.97 -6.46 17.70
C ASN A 119 0.83 -7.12 18.51
N ASP A 120 1.18 -7.73 19.64
CA ASP A 120 0.24 -8.27 20.63
C ASP A 120 -0.76 -9.30 20.04
N SER A 121 -0.23 -10.29 19.32
CA SER A 121 -1.01 -11.39 18.76
C SER A 121 -1.54 -12.31 19.86
N LYS A 122 -2.73 -12.84 19.63
CA LYS A 122 -3.45 -13.78 20.51
C LYS A 122 -3.49 -15.20 19.94
N ASP A 123 -3.13 -15.38 18.67
CA ASP A 123 -2.96 -16.69 18.02
C ASP A 123 -1.48 -17.16 18.09
N ASN A 124 -1.12 -18.25 17.42
CA ASN A 124 0.28 -18.74 17.44
C ASN A 124 1.24 -17.96 16.52
N THR A 125 0.91 -16.73 16.09
CA THR A 125 1.78 -15.90 15.25
C THR A 125 3.21 -15.82 15.80
N ARG A 126 3.36 -15.50 17.10
CA ARG A 126 4.68 -15.37 17.73
C ARG A 126 5.47 -16.67 17.65
N HIS A 127 4.83 -17.80 17.98
CA HIS A 127 5.48 -19.10 17.97
C HIS A 127 6.02 -19.46 16.57
N GLU A 128 5.20 -19.27 15.54
CA GLU A 128 5.57 -19.55 14.15
C GLU A 128 6.69 -18.64 13.62
N LEU A 129 6.72 -17.38 14.05
CA LEU A 129 7.82 -16.45 13.76
C LEU A 129 9.13 -16.87 14.44
N ILE A 130 9.09 -17.28 15.71
CA ILE A 130 10.27 -17.76 16.42
C ILE A 130 10.80 -19.06 15.80
N ASN A 131 9.91 -19.97 15.41
CA ASN A 131 10.32 -21.19 14.69
C ASN A 131 10.99 -20.86 13.35
N TRP A 132 10.55 -19.81 12.66
CA TRP A 132 11.24 -19.32 11.48
C TRP A 132 12.65 -18.81 11.81
N ALA A 133 12.78 -17.95 12.83
CA ALA A 133 14.06 -17.36 13.20
C ALA A 133 15.10 -18.37 13.73
N LYS A 134 14.66 -19.52 14.24
CA LYS A 134 15.56 -20.64 14.59
C LYS A 134 16.20 -21.29 13.36
N ILE A 135 15.49 -21.31 12.23
CA ILE A 135 15.95 -21.94 10.98
C ILE A 135 16.79 -20.96 10.17
N ASP A 136 16.41 -19.68 10.18
CA ASP A 136 17.04 -18.64 9.37
C ASP A 136 17.51 -17.47 10.23
N LYS A 137 18.83 -17.32 10.32
CA LYS A 137 19.50 -16.30 11.14
C LYS A 137 19.31 -14.87 10.62
N HIS A 138 18.80 -14.69 9.39
CA HIS A 138 18.48 -13.38 8.83
C HIS A 138 17.15 -12.84 9.35
N ILE A 139 16.40 -13.62 10.14
CA ILE A 139 15.11 -13.22 10.70
C ILE A 139 15.29 -12.62 12.09
N HIS A 140 14.84 -11.39 12.23
CA HIS A 140 14.90 -10.60 13.45
C HIS A 140 13.48 -10.27 13.90
N ILE A 141 12.97 -11.04 14.86
CA ILE A 141 11.68 -10.77 15.50
C ILE A 141 11.94 -9.85 16.68
N ILE A 142 11.50 -8.60 16.59
CA ILE A 142 11.67 -7.62 17.66
C ILE A 142 10.60 -7.88 18.72
N ASP A 143 11.04 -8.02 19.98
CA ASP A 143 10.17 -8.06 21.15
C ASP A 143 9.95 -6.64 21.73
N CYS A 144 8.91 -6.52 22.52
CA CYS A 144 8.49 -5.38 23.32
C CYS A 144 9.58 -4.90 24.29
N ASN A 145 10.41 -5.81 24.79
CA ASN A 145 11.50 -5.50 25.72
C ASN A 145 12.83 -5.20 25.01
N ASN A 146 12.82 -4.99 23.70
CA ASN A 146 14.01 -4.92 22.83
C ASN A 146 14.85 -6.21 22.83
N GLU A 147 14.31 -7.32 23.33
CA GLU A 147 14.89 -8.64 23.12
C GLU A 147 14.62 -9.09 21.68
N ILE A 148 15.59 -9.80 21.09
CA ILE A 148 15.48 -10.29 19.72
C ILE A 148 15.16 -11.77 19.78
N ASN A 149 14.17 -12.22 19.00
CA ASN A 149 13.78 -13.63 18.89
C ASN A 149 13.39 -14.27 20.23
N SER A 150 12.87 -13.47 21.18
CA SER A 150 12.39 -13.98 22.46
C SER A 150 11.07 -14.72 22.32
N ILE A 151 10.87 -15.78 23.09
CA ILE A 151 9.60 -16.54 23.09
C ILE A 151 8.52 -15.84 23.93
N SER A 152 8.89 -14.88 24.77
CA SER A 152 7.92 -14.11 25.57
C SER A 152 6.87 -13.47 24.67
N LEU A 153 5.64 -13.48 25.15
CA LEU A 153 4.57 -12.71 24.54
C LEU A 153 4.93 -11.23 24.61
N CYS A 154 4.91 -10.58 23.45
CA CYS A 154 5.04 -9.16 23.35
C CYS A 154 3.72 -8.53 23.84
N ASN A 155 3.80 -7.66 24.86
CA ASN A 155 2.71 -6.78 25.25
C ASN A 155 3.16 -5.32 25.15
N LEU A 156 2.94 -4.69 24.00
CA LEU A 156 3.20 -3.27 23.76
C LEU A 156 2.17 -2.39 24.49
N SER A 157 1.09 -2.98 25.03
CA SER A 157 0.01 -2.30 25.74
C SER A 157 -0.60 -1.16 24.91
N LEU A 158 -0.66 -1.33 23.58
CA LEU A 158 -1.17 -0.32 22.67
C LEU A 158 -2.70 -0.36 22.64
N VAL A 159 -3.31 0.83 22.68
CA VAL A 159 -4.77 0.99 22.64
C VAL A 159 -5.34 0.21 21.45
N ALA A 160 -6.36 -0.61 21.72
CA ALA A 160 -7.08 -1.31 20.67
C ALA A 160 -7.84 -0.29 19.81
N THR A 161 -7.62 -0.34 18.49
CA THR A 161 -8.26 0.58 17.55
C THR A 161 -9.37 -0.13 16.79
N ASN A 162 -10.56 0.46 16.73
CA ASN A 162 -11.66 -0.10 15.97
C ASN A 162 -11.39 -0.05 14.46
N ILE A 163 -11.81 -1.10 13.74
CA ILE A 163 -11.59 -1.27 12.28
C ILE A 163 -12.53 -0.37 11.46
N LYS A 164 -13.54 0.27 12.07
CA LYS A 164 -14.61 0.99 11.37
C LYS A 164 -14.13 2.34 10.79
N SER A 165 -13.60 2.23 9.56
CA SER A 165 -13.69 3.11 8.39
C SER A 165 -13.10 4.54 8.40
N ILE A 166 -12.52 5.04 9.49
CA ILE A 166 -11.70 6.28 9.44
C ILE A 166 -10.39 6.00 10.19
N PRO A 167 -9.20 6.38 9.66
CA PRO A 167 -7.97 6.34 10.42
C PRO A 167 -8.13 7.32 11.58
N ASP A 168 -8.59 6.78 12.70
CA ASP A 168 -8.59 7.44 13.99
C ASP A 168 -7.14 7.86 14.29
N ILE A 169 -7.00 9.03 14.92
CA ILE A 169 -5.73 9.56 15.40
C ILE A 169 -4.99 8.49 16.22
N LEU A 170 -5.73 7.72 17.02
CA LEU A 170 -5.20 6.62 17.81
C LEU A 170 -4.62 5.50 16.95
N ARG A 171 -5.25 5.18 15.81
CA ARG A 171 -4.74 4.18 14.87
C ARG A 171 -3.42 4.63 14.24
N ILE A 172 -3.35 5.87 13.78
CA ILE A 172 -2.12 6.40 13.18
C ILE A 172 -1.01 6.51 14.23
N GLU A 173 -1.32 6.94 15.44
CA GLU A 173 -0.37 6.97 16.55
C GLU A 173 0.20 5.58 16.85
N LYS A 174 -0.66 4.57 16.90
CA LYS A 174 -0.27 3.16 17.04
C LYS A 174 0.68 2.74 15.91
N MET A 175 0.34 3.04 14.65
CA MET A 175 1.18 2.68 13.50
C MET A 175 2.54 3.39 13.53
N VAL A 176 2.58 4.68 13.92
CA VAL A 176 3.82 5.45 14.11
C VAL A 176 4.71 4.78 15.15
N GLN A 177 4.16 4.40 16.30
CA GLN A 177 4.90 3.73 17.37
C GLN A 177 5.47 2.39 16.88
N LEU A 178 4.62 1.55 16.29
CA LEU A 178 5.03 0.23 15.77
C LEU A 178 6.11 0.32 14.70
N ARG A 179 5.95 1.20 13.71
CA ARG A 179 6.93 1.34 12.63
C ARG A 179 8.26 1.90 13.13
N ASN A 180 8.22 2.79 14.12
CA ASN A 180 9.43 3.31 14.73
C ASN A 180 10.21 2.27 15.57
N ILE A 181 9.59 1.15 15.99
CA ILE A 181 10.31 0.05 16.64
C ILE A 181 11.37 -0.54 15.70
N TYR A 182 11.00 -0.95 14.48
CA TYR A 182 12.00 -1.46 13.54
C TYR A 182 12.96 -0.38 13.07
N MET A 183 12.53 0.87 12.92
CA MET A 183 13.44 1.98 12.55
C MET A 183 14.53 2.20 13.62
N ASN A 184 14.16 2.11 14.90
CA ASN A 184 15.13 2.18 16.00
C ASN A 184 16.06 0.96 16.02
N TYR A 185 15.53 -0.22 15.72
CA TYR A 185 16.30 -1.45 15.67
C TYR A 185 17.39 -1.40 14.59
N ILE A 186 17.01 -1.09 13.34
CA ILE A 186 17.96 -1.03 12.21
C ILE A 186 19.04 0.03 12.42
N ASP A 187 18.70 1.16 13.07
CA ASP A 187 19.66 2.23 13.36
C ASP A 187 20.65 1.86 14.46
N LYS A 188 20.26 0.99 15.41
CA LYS A 188 21.12 0.57 16.51
C LYS A 188 21.94 -0.68 16.16
N HIS A 189 21.42 -1.56 15.30
CA HIS A 189 22.04 -2.85 15.00
C HIS A 189 23.29 -2.71 14.11
N ASN A 190 24.44 -3.10 14.64
CA ASN A 190 25.73 -2.88 13.98
C ASN A 190 25.86 -3.54 12.60
N LEU A 191 25.36 -4.77 12.45
CA LEU A 191 25.40 -5.48 11.17
C LEU A 191 24.38 -4.99 10.15
N LEU A 192 23.33 -4.27 10.57
CA LEU A 192 22.30 -3.80 9.63
C LEU A 192 22.66 -2.43 9.04
N LYS A 193 23.49 -1.64 9.74
CA LYS A 193 23.96 -0.31 9.27
C LYS A 193 24.73 -0.32 7.95
N GLN A 194 25.25 -1.49 7.55
CA GLN A 194 25.99 -1.68 6.32
C GLN A 194 25.08 -1.97 5.11
N PHE A 195 23.80 -2.24 5.32
CA PHE A 195 22.88 -2.56 4.23
C PHE A 195 22.59 -1.35 3.34
N ASP A 196 22.33 -1.61 2.06
CA ASP A 196 22.19 -0.58 1.04
C ASP A 196 20.74 -0.07 0.96
N TYR A 197 19.80 -0.98 1.14
CA TYR A 197 18.37 -0.74 0.97
C TYR A 197 17.53 -1.22 2.16
N VAL A 198 16.39 -0.55 2.35
CA VAL A 198 15.31 -0.99 3.24
C VAL A 198 14.04 -1.09 2.43
N ILE A 199 13.41 -2.25 2.41
CA ILE A 199 12.06 -2.46 1.89
C ILE A 199 11.12 -2.43 3.08
N ILE A 200 10.10 -1.59 3.05
CA ILE A 200 9.01 -1.60 4.03
C ILE A 200 7.78 -2.16 3.32
N GLU A 201 7.17 -3.20 3.89
CA GLU A 201 6.03 -3.91 3.32
C GLU A 201 5.00 -4.29 4.39
N ASP A 202 3.72 -4.27 4.01
CA ASP A 202 2.63 -4.74 4.86
C ASP A 202 2.57 -6.28 4.84
N PHE A 203 2.94 -6.91 5.95
CA PHE A 203 3.05 -8.38 6.07
C PHE A 203 1.70 -9.09 6.31
N ASP A 204 0.60 -8.36 6.34
CA ASP A 204 -0.75 -8.92 6.38
C ASP A 204 -1.40 -9.02 4.98
N LEU A 205 -0.65 -8.72 3.92
CA LEU A 205 -1.13 -8.81 2.54
C LEU A 205 -0.70 -10.11 1.85
N THR A 206 -1.65 -10.77 1.19
CA THR A 206 -1.33 -11.82 0.20
C THR A 206 -1.07 -11.14 -1.14
N THR A 207 0.17 -11.24 -1.61
CA THR A 207 0.67 -10.47 -2.75
C THR A 207 1.38 -11.34 -3.78
N TYR A 208 1.53 -10.79 -4.97
CA TYR A 208 2.41 -11.25 -6.04
C TYR A 208 3.27 -10.09 -6.49
N THR A 209 4.58 -10.31 -6.57
CA THR A 209 5.53 -9.31 -7.02
C THR A 209 5.86 -9.53 -8.47
N TYR A 210 5.67 -8.48 -9.28
CA TYR A 210 6.12 -8.52 -10.65
C TYR A 210 7.65 -8.28 -10.73
N LEU A 211 8.42 -9.37 -10.86
CA LEU A 211 9.88 -9.33 -10.72
C LEU A 211 10.60 -8.39 -11.69
N ASN A 212 10.19 -8.30 -12.97
CA ASN A 212 10.87 -7.37 -13.88
C ASN A 212 10.67 -5.91 -13.47
N GLY A 213 9.57 -5.59 -12.78
CA GLY A 213 9.35 -4.28 -12.18
C GLY A 213 10.26 -4.01 -10.98
N LEU A 214 10.50 -5.04 -10.15
CA LEU A 214 11.52 -4.97 -9.10
C LEU A 214 12.91 -4.76 -9.71
N PHE A 215 13.24 -5.47 -10.79
CA PHE A 215 14.52 -5.33 -11.47
C PHE A 215 14.65 -3.95 -12.12
N SER A 216 13.61 -3.40 -12.75
CA SER A 216 13.68 -2.03 -13.27
C SER A 216 13.83 -0.98 -12.16
N THR A 217 13.27 -1.22 -10.97
CA THR A 217 13.58 -0.43 -9.75
C THR A 217 15.08 -0.48 -9.43
N GLY A 218 15.70 -1.66 -9.47
CA GLY A 218 17.15 -1.82 -9.30
C GLY A 218 17.96 -1.01 -10.32
N PHE A 219 17.53 -0.98 -11.59
CA PHE A 219 18.18 -0.14 -12.61
C PHE A 219 18.12 1.34 -12.27
N TYR A 220 16.95 1.85 -11.89
CA TYR A 220 16.82 3.26 -11.52
C TYR A 220 17.70 3.61 -10.31
N LEU A 221 17.75 2.73 -9.31
CA LEU A 221 18.62 2.90 -8.13
C LEU A 221 20.12 2.82 -8.48
N LYS A 222 20.50 2.08 -9.52
CA LYS A 222 21.90 2.05 -10.00
C LYS A 222 22.32 3.39 -10.61
N TYR A 223 21.48 3.95 -11.48
CA TYR A 223 21.85 5.09 -12.32
C TYR A 223 21.50 6.45 -11.73
N ASP A 224 20.56 6.52 -10.79
CA ASP A 224 20.19 7.76 -10.12
C ASP A 224 20.37 7.65 -8.61
N SER A 225 21.55 8.08 -8.15
CA SER A 225 21.92 8.09 -6.73
C SER A 225 21.15 9.11 -5.89
N THR A 226 20.38 10.02 -6.53
CA THR A 226 19.58 11.06 -5.87
C THR A 226 18.23 10.56 -5.41
N ILE A 227 17.72 9.46 -5.97
CA ILE A 227 16.46 8.83 -5.55
C ILE A 227 16.56 8.39 -4.09
N ASP A 228 15.61 8.84 -3.25
CA ASP A 228 15.52 8.46 -1.85
C ASP A 228 14.67 7.20 -1.65
N ALA A 229 13.54 7.12 -2.36
CA ALA A 229 12.57 6.04 -2.24
C ALA A 229 11.82 5.77 -3.55
N ILE A 230 11.48 4.50 -3.78
CA ILE A 230 10.64 4.04 -4.89
C ILE A 230 9.53 3.15 -4.31
N CYS A 231 8.29 3.62 -4.40
CA CYS A 231 7.11 2.83 -4.06
C CYS A 231 6.67 1.93 -5.21
N SER A 232 5.98 0.86 -4.85
CA SER A 232 5.33 0.00 -5.82
C SER A 232 4.14 0.70 -6.48
N ASN A 233 3.79 0.21 -7.66
CA ASN A 233 2.49 0.42 -8.25
C ASN A 233 1.55 -0.67 -7.71
N GLY A 234 1.03 -0.44 -6.50
CA GLY A 234 0.19 -1.41 -5.81
C GLY A 234 -1.21 -1.49 -6.42
N ILE A 235 -1.64 -2.71 -6.76
CA ILE A 235 -2.93 -2.99 -7.39
C ILE A 235 -3.68 -3.97 -6.50
N PHE A 236 -4.88 -3.61 -6.09
CA PHE A 236 -5.76 -4.46 -5.30
C PHE A 236 -6.81 -5.11 -6.19
N TYR A 237 -6.93 -6.43 -6.08
CA TYR A 237 -7.91 -7.21 -6.81
C TYR A 237 -9.22 -7.31 -6.03
N ASN A 238 -10.26 -6.66 -6.55
CA ASN A 238 -11.58 -6.66 -5.95
C ASN A 238 -12.47 -7.69 -6.61
N LYS A 239 -13.38 -8.22 -5.79
CA LYS A 239 -14.42 -9.16 -6.23
C LYS A 239 -15.77 -8.68 -5.73
N LEU A 240 -16.76 -8.66 -6.62
CA LEU A 240 -18.16 -8.36 -6.33
C LEU A 240 -19.04 -9.57 -6.70
N PHE A 241 -20.17 -9.70 -6.01
CA PHE A 241 -21.18 -10.76 -6.24
C PHE A 241 -20.58 -12.17 -6.28
N GLY A 242 -19.85 -12.58 -5.24
CA GLY A 242 -19.35 -13.95 -5.13
C GLY A 242 -18.35 -14.35 -6.24
N ASN A 243 -17.52 -13.41 -6.69
CA ASN A 243 -16.54 -13.52 -7.79
C ASN A 243 -17.11 -13.34 -9.21
N MET A 244 -18.37 -12.94 -9.38
CA MET A 244 -18.96 -12.73 -10.72
C MET A 244 -18.38 -11.51 -11.43
N ILE A 245 -18.03 -10.46 -10.69
CA ILE A 245 -17.40 -9.25 -11.22
C ILE A 245 -16.08 -9.03 -10.53
N THR A 246 -15.02 -8.80 -11.30
CA THR A 246 -13.67 -8.58 -10.81
C THR A 246 -13.14 -7.27 -11.38
N TYR A 247 -12.44 -6.50 -10.57
CA TYR A 247 -11.88 -5.20 -10.98
C TYR A 247 -10.69 -4.82 -10.10
N GLU A 248 -9.89 -3.90 -10.62
CA GLU A 248 -8.64 -3.48 -9.99
C GLU A 248 -8.78 -2.06 -9.42
N THR A 249 -8.26 -1.84 -8.22
CA THR A 249 -8.18 -0.52 -7.57
C THR A 249 -6.76 -0.23 -7.09
N TYR A 250 -6.38 1.05 -7.10
CA TYR A 250 -5.07 1.47 -6.62
C TYR A 250 -5.02 1.21 -5.12
N PHE A 251 -3.97 0.55 -4.65
CA PHE A 251 -3.86 0.20 -3.25
C PHE A 251 -3.25 1.34 -2.43
N ASP A 252 -3.83 1.54 -1.25
CA ASP A 252 -3.44 2.55 -0.27
C ASP A 252 -3.35 3.99 -0.82
N PRO A 253 -4.45 4.53 -1.38
CA PRO A 253 -4.51 5.94 -1.78
C PRO A 253 -4.28 6.91 -0.61
N TYR A 254 -4.48 6.47 0.63
CA TYR A 254 -4.30 7.31 1.82
C TYR A 254 -2.84 7.71 2.07
N ALA A 255 -1.87 6.88 1.67
CA ALA A 255 -0.45 7.20 1.71
C ALA A 255 0.04 8.03 0.49
N HIS A 256 -0.81 8.23 -0.51
CA HIS A 256 -0.45 8.84 -1.79
C HIS A 256 -0.64 10.35 -1.78
N LYS A 257 0.42 11.10 -2.10
CA LYS A 257 0.39 12.55 -2.34
C LYS A 257 1.26 12.92 -3.54
N ASP A 258 0.74 13.74 -4.43
CA ASP A 258 1.40 14.35 -5.58
C ASP A 258 1.09 15.86 -5.65
N LYS A 259 1.48 16.54 -6.73
CA LYS A 259 1.22 17.98 -6.90
C LYS A 259 -0.27 18.32 -7.03
N GLN A 260 -1.11 17.39 -7.48
CA GLN A 260 -2.52 17.63 -7.77
C GLN A 260 -3.39 17.47 -6.53
N ASN A 261 -3.03 16.55 -5.61
CA ASN A 261 -3.88 16.17 -4.48
C ASN A 261 -3.37 16.61 -3.09
N GLN A 262 -2.41 17.54 -3.03
CA GLN A 262 -1.80 18.01 -1.77
C GLN A 262 -2.82 18.38 -0.68
N ASN A 263 -3.92 19.00 -1.10
CA ASN A 263 -4.96 19.54 -0.23
C ASN A 263 -6.27 18.73 -0.27
N TRP A 264 -6.27 17.56 -0.92
CA TRP A 264 -7.48 16.76 -1.03
C TRP A 264 -7.80 16.09 0.30
N SER A 265 -9.09 16.01 0.62
CA SER A 265 -9.54 15.17 1.73
C SER A 265 -9.29 13.70 1.40
N LYS A 266 -9.17 12.86 2.43
CA LYS A 266 -8.99 11.41 2.26
C LYS A 266 -10.02 10.82 1.32
N ILE A 267 -11.31 11.10 1.56
CA ILE A 267 -12.42 10.53 0.77
C ILE A 267 -12.28 10.90 -0.71
N TYR A 268 -11.93 12.15 -0.99
CA TYR A 268 -11.76 12.60 -2.36
C TYR A 268 -10.56 11.92 -3.02
N ASN A 269 -9.43 11.79 -2.31
CA ASN A 269 -8.25 11.10 -2.82
C ASN A 269 -8.51 9.60 -3.07
N ASP A 270 -9.26 8.94 -2.19
CA ASP A 270 -9.65 7.54 -2.32
C ASP A 270 -10.54 7.35 -3.56
N ILE A 271 -11.58 8.17 -3.72
CA ILE A 271 -12.49 8.14 -4.87
C ILE A 271 -11.71 8.42 -6.15
N TRP A 272 -10.90 9.49 -6.17
CA TRP A 272 -10.18 9.88 -7.37
C TRP A 272 -9.17 8.83 -7.79
N SER A 273 -8.40 8.29 -6.83
CA SER A 273 -7.41 7.24 -7.11
C SER A 273 -8.07 5.94 -7.56
N THR A 274 -9.25 5.63 -7.05
CA THR A 274 -10.01 4.43 -7.45
C THR A 274 -10.63 4.59 -8.84
N ILE A 275 -11.18 5.76 -9.15
CA ILE A 275 -11.92 6.00 -10.39
C ILE A 275 -10.99 6.39 -11.54
N PHE A 276 -10.08 7.34 -11.33
CA PHE A 276 -9.38 8.04 -12.40
C PHE A 276 -7.91 7.64 -12.58
N ARG A 277 -7.26 7.08 -11.55
CA ARG A 277 -5.87 6.64 -11.71
C ARG A 277 -5.82 5.46 -12.67
N LYS A 278 -5.29 5.70 -13.87
CA LYS A 278 -5.03 4.65 -14.84
C LYS A 278 -3.80 3.86 -14.39
N TYR A 279 -3.91 2.55 -14.35
CA TYR A 279 -2.72 1.71 -14.24
C TYR A 279 -1.92 1.89 -15.51
N SER A 280 -0.74 2.46 -15.35
CA SER A 280 0.28 2.44 -16.37
C SER A 280 1.41 1.58 -15.86
N CYS A 281 2.01 0.81 -16.76
CA CYS A 281 3.26 0.12 -16.47
C CYS A 281 4.31 0.37 -17.55
N ASN A 282 4.20 1.56 -18.19
CA ASN A 282 5.11 2.05 -19.22
C ASN A 282 5.51 3.52 -19.00
N GLU A 283 5.17 4.11 -17.85
CA GLU A 283 5.51 5.51 -17.53
C GLU A 283 6.88 5.66 -16.86
N GLY A 284 7.54 4.56 -16.51
CA GLY A 284 8.77 4.58 -15.74
C GLY A 284 8.55 5.12 -14.32
N LEU A 285 9.43 6.04 -13.89
CA LEU A 285 9.33 6.70 -12.59
C LEU A 285 8.41 7.92 -12.62
N ILE A 286 7.46 7.95 -11.70
CA ILE A 286 6.55 9.07 -11.48
C ILE A 286 6.93 9.74 -10.17
N HIS A 287 7.38 10.99 -10.23
CA HIS A 287 7.73 11.75 -9.03
C HIS A 287 6.48 12.10 -8.22
N VAL A 288 6.52 11.84 -6.91
CA VAL A 288 5.42 12.10 -5.98
C VAL A 288 5.96 12.68 -4.68
N GLN A 289 5.10 13.24 -3.85
CA GLN A 289 5.48 13.68 -2.50
C GLN A 289 5.46 12.52 -1.51
N SER A 290 4.51 11.59 -1.68
CA SER A 290 4.41 10.38 -0.88
C SER A 290 3.66 9.29 -1.64
N CYS A 291 4.00 8.05 -1.35
CA CYS A 291 3.29 6.86 -1.78
C CYS A 291 3.58 5.74 -0.78
N PHE A 292 2.90 4.60 -0.88
CA PHE A 292 3.36 3.40 -0.16
C PHE A 292 2.88 2.16 -0.88
N SER A 293 1.57 2.06 -1.10
CA SER A 293 0.96 1.03 -1.95
C SER A 293 1.34 -0.39 -1.56
N GLY A 294 1.53 -0.62 -0.27
CA GLY A 294 1.88 -1.90 0.34
C GLY A 294 3.36 -2.26 0.29
N ARG A 295 4.18 -1.60 -0.55
CA ARG A 295 5.65 -1.79 -0.56
C ARG A 295 6.40 -0.54 -1.02
N THR A 296 7.43 -0.15 -0.27
CA THR A 296 8.37 0.89 -0.69
C THR A 296 9.81 0.48 -0.46
N ILE A 297 10.68 0.73 -1.45
CA ILE A 297 12.12 0.51 -1.38
C ILE A 297 12.80 1.85 -1.12
N TYR A 298 13.51 1.95 -0.02
CA TYR A 298 14.28 3.12 0.39
C TYR A 298 15.76 2.84 0.26
N ARG A 299 16.56 3.86 -0.08
CA ARG A 299 17.99 3.81 0.26
C ARG A 299 18.13 3.88 1.77
N TYR A 300 18.91 2.98 2.36
CA TYR A 300 19.14 2.99 3.81
C TYR A 300 19.64 4.35 4.29
N LYS A 301 20.61 4.94 3.59
CA LYS A 301 21.16 6.28 3.90
C LYS A 301 20.09 7.38 3.91
N SER A 302 19.04 7.24 3.10
CA SER A 302 18.00 8.26 2.97
C SER A 302 17.01 8.24 4.13
N ILE A 303 16.87 7.12 4.85
CA ILE A 303 15.94 6.99 5.99
C ILE A 303 16.65 6.77 7.34
N LYS A 304 17.97 6.58 7.36
CA LYS A 304 18.77 6.47 8.58
C LYS A 304 18.52 7.66 9.53
N GLY A 305 18.21 7.37 10.79
CA GLY A 305 17.91 8.40 11.81
C GLY A 305 16.57 9.12 11.63
N LYS A 306 15.78 8.81 10.60
CA LYS A 306 14.46 9.40 10.36
C LYS A 306 13.36 8.51 10.93
N ARG A 307 12.22 9.09 11.27
CA ARG A 307 11.15 8.42 11.99
C ARG A 307 9.80 8.75 11.38
N TYR A 308 8.90 7.78 11.45
CA TYR A 308 7.49 7.99 11.21
C TYR A 308 6.96 9.03 12.20
N ARG A 309 6.06 9.89 11.72
CA ARG A 309 5.47 10.97 12.50
C ARG A 309 3.96 10.99 12.30
N LYS A 310 3.26 11.37 13.37
CA LYS A 310 1.83 11.64 13.34
C LYS A 310 1.61 13.09 12.96
N TYR A 311 0.77 13.33 11.97
CA TYR A 311 0.28 14.65 11.63
C TYR A 311 -1.24 14.68 11.62
N ILE A 312 -1.78 15.86 11.87
CA ILE A 312 -3.21 16.14 11.84
C ILE A 312 -3.41 17.25 10.81
N ASP A 313 -4.36 17.06 9.90
CA ASP A 313 -4.68 18.06 8.89
C ASP A 313 -5.57 19.20 9.44
N GLN A 314 -5.83 20.19 8.60
CA GLN A 314 -6.70 21.32 8.92
C GLN A 314 -8.15 20.92 9.32
N TYR A 315 -8.58 19.71 8.96
CA TYR A 315 -9.90 19.17 9.26
C TYR A 315 -9.90 18.26 10.50
N LYS A 316 -8.82 18.29 11.29
CA LYS A 316 -8.61 17.43 12.48
C LYS A 316 -8.60 15.93 12.16
N GLN A 317 -8.27 15.56 10.93
CA GLN A 317 -8.11 14.17 10.52
C GLN A 317 -6.64 13.78 10.61
N ALA A 318 -6.37 12.53 11.02
CA ALA A 318 -5.01 12.02 10.99
C ALA A 318 -4.53 11.89 9.54
N ILE A 319 -3.27 12.21 9.29
CA ILE A 319 -2.59 11.99 8.01
C ILE A 319 -1.80 10.68 8.10
N CYS A 320 -1.70 9.93 6.99
CA CYS A 320 -0.95 8.68 6.94
C CYS A 320 0.50 8.88 7.42
N GLU A 321 0.97 7.98 8.26
CA GLU A 321 2.31 8.02 8.83
C GLU A 321 3.42 7.88 7.77
N ASN A 322 3.14 7.23 6.63
CA ASN A 322 4.07 7.19 5.49
C ASN A 322 4.39 8.60 4.97
N ILE A 323 3.38 9.47 4.90
CA ILE A 323 3.59 10.89 4.56
C ILE A 323 4.49 11.53 5.61
N GLY A 324 4.28 11.15 6.88
CA GLY A 324 5.10 11.53 8.02
C GLY A 324 6.60 11.28 7.84
N LEU A 325 6.96 10.08 7.35
CA LEU A 325 8.32 9.73 7.00
C LEU A 325 8.78 10.48 5.74
N HIS A 326 7.93 10.57 4.72
CA HIS A 326 8.28 11.13 3.41
C HIS A 326 8.56 12.62 3.41
N GLU A 327 7.99 13.40 4.33
CA GLU A 327 8.36 14.81 4.52
C GLU A 327 9.84 15.01 4.90
N THR A 328 10.52 13.96 5.38
CA THR A 328 11.93 14.01 5.76
C THR A 328 12.87 13.63 4.60
N ILE A 329 12.35 13.19 3.46
CA ILE A 329 13.09 12.89 2.22
C ILE A 329 12.51 13.73 1.07
N LYS A 330 13.20 13.78 -0.07
CA LYS A 330 12.80 14.68 -1.17
C LYS A 330 12.42 13.93 -2.42
N ASN A 331 13.19 12.92 -2.78
CA ASN A 331 13.14 12.30 -4.10
C ASN A 331 12.40 10.96 -4.00
N VAL A 332 11.07 11.05 -3.93
CA VAL A 332 10.15 9.89 -3.82
C VAL A 332 9.46 9.65 -5.15
N TYR A 333 9.46 8.40 -5.60
CA TYR A 333 8.88 8.02 -6.88
C TYR A 333 7.98 6.81 -6.75
N ILE A 334 7.04 6.66 -7.66
CA ILE A 334 6.39 5.40 -7.96
C ILE A 334 7.06 4.82 -9.21
N ASN A 335 7.51 3.57 -9.14
CA ASN A 335 7.86 2.85 -10.36
C ASN A 335 6.59 2.19 -10.91
N SER A 336 6.06 2.73 -12.02
CA SER A 336 4.87 2.22 -12.69
C SER A 336 5.00 0.74 -13.12
N GLU A 337 6.23 0.28 -13.35
CA GLU A 337 6.54 -1.12 -13.72
C GLU A 337 6.60 -2.06 -12.51
N MET A 338 6.82 -1.55 -11.29
CA MET A 338 6.90 -2.33 -10.06
C MET A 338 5.50 -2.70 -9.56
N ILE A 339 4.81 -3.54 -10.33
CA ILE A 339 3.48 -4.03 -9.99
C ILE A 339 3.56 -4.89 -8.73
N PHE A 340 2.82 -4.47 -7.72
CA PHE A 340 2.64 -5.19 -6.47
C PHE A 340 1.16 -5.56 -6.33
N TYR A 341 0.86 -6.79 -6.73
CA TYR A 341 -0.51 -7.24 -6.94
C TYR A 341 -1.05 -7.90 -5.67
N ILE A 342 -2.09 -7.33 -5.08
CA ILE A 342 -2.64 -7.72 -3.79
C ILE A 342 -3.96 -8.45 -4.03
N THR A 343 -4.01 -9.71 -3.62
CA THR A 343 -5.18 -10.58 -3.83
C THR A 343 -6.02 -10.77 -2.59
N LYS A 344 -5.44 -10.49 -1.43
CA LYS A 344 -6.13 -10.52 -0.15
C LYS A 344 -5.50 -9.52 0.81
N ASN A 345 -6.35 -8.68 1.39
CA ASN A 345 -5.99 -7.86 2.54
C ASN A 345 -6.54 -8.58 3.77
N ASN A 346 -5.66 -9.12 4.63
CA ASN A 346 -6.11 -9.99 5.71
C ASN A 346 -6.58 -9.23 6.96
N ILE A 347 -6.57 -7.87 6.98
CA ILE A 347 -6.89 -7.00 8.15
C ILE A 347 -7.98 -7.56 9.05
#